data_AF-A0AAV8HHQ0-F1
#
_entry.id   AF-A0AAV8HHQ0-F1
#
_cell.length_a   1.000
_cell.length_b   1.000
_cell.length_c   1.000
_cell.angle_alpha   90.00
_cell.angle_beta   90.00
_cell.angle_gamma   90.00
#
_symmetry.space_group_name_H-M   'P 1'
#
loop_
_entity.id
_entity.type
_entity.pdbx_description
1 polymer ?
#
loop_
_entity_poly.entity_id
_entity_poly.type
_entity_poly.pdbx_seq_one_letter_code
_entity_poly.pdbx_strand_id
1 'polypeptide(L)'
;MEAPTEFPSVTFSDLATSSSAAPAAAVFSVDSSGKPRLRFVQTGSAAPLAELDLETTQVFRVGPVDLLCVSEEESGGNATDEKLCSKAFKVGFKTKDECKGFATAFEEWKNGRSSKDGASLENGLIVPSKSKFDSKIEATSAKMYFHYYGQLLHQQNMLQDFVRTGTYYAAVLENKSDFEGRVVVDVGAGSGILSLFAAQAGAKHVYAVEASEMAEYAQKLISGNPSLGQRITVIKGKVEEVELPEKADILISEPMGTLLVNERMLESYIIARDRFLTPSGKMFPTLGRIHMAPFSDEYLYVEVANKALFWQQQNFFGVDLTPLHGSAFQGYFSQPVVDAFDPRLLVSPPTFHTLDFTSMKEEDLYELDIPLNFTATVGTRVHGLACWFDVLFNGSTVQRWLTTAPGSPTTHWYQLRCVLQQPLYVMAGQQITGRLHLVAHSAQSYTIYLTLSTKMWGVGAEQGGVLQTSTGKLELKEPYYRLSQPQSYGASDQQQQTVQTQSMPPQSKHQNLQGPALVSLLSHK
;
A
#
# COMPACT_ATOMS: atom_id res chain seq x y z
N MET A 1 29.50 -13.25 39.05
CA MET A 1 30.45 -13.56 37.96
C MET A 1 29.98 -14.85 37.32
N GLU A 2 29.45 -14.75 36.11
CA GLU A 2 29.02 -15.92 35.34
C GLU A 2 30.23 -16.75 34.92
N ALA A 3 30.09 -18.08 34.91
CA ALA A 3 31.14 -18.97 34.45
C ALA A 3 31.28 -18.86 32.91
N PRO A 4 32.52 -18.76 32.37
CA PRO A 4 32.74 -18.63 30.94
C PRO A 4 32.28 -19.88 30.19
N THR A 5 31.71 -19.70 29.00
CA THR A 5 31.39 -20.82 28.07
C THR A 5 32.56 -20.98 27.10
N GLU A 6 33.17 -22.16 27.01
CA GLU A 6 34.39 -22.39 26.24
C GLU A 6 34.24 -23.46 25.16
N PHE A 7 34.79 -23.17 23.98
CA PHE A 7 34.92 -24.08 22.84
C PHE A 7 36.41 -24.34 22.60
N PRO A 8 36.97 -25.44 23.13
CA PRO A 8 38.42 -25.61 23.26
C PRO A 8 39.15 -25.96 21.96
N SER A 9 38.42 -26.22 20.87
CA SER A 9 39.02 -26.69 19.62
C SER A 9 38.31 -26.08 18.40
N VAL A 10 38.66 -24.84 18.08
CA VAL A 10 38.23 -24.14 16.86
C VAL A 10 39.43 -23.80 15.98
N THR A 11 39.21 -23.60 14.69
CA THR A 11 40.21 -22.99 13.79
C THR A 11 39.82 -21.54 13.53
N PHE A 12 40.74 -20.60 13.71
CA PHE A 12 40.50 -19.17 13.57
C PHE A 12 41.39 -18.59 12.47
N SER A 13 40.83 -17.77 11.58
CA SER A 13 41.59 -17.01 10.58
C SER A 13 41.02 -15.62 10.40
N ASP A 14 41.90 -14.62 10.41
CA ASP A 14 41.56 -13.23 10.08
C ASP A 14 41.64 -13.02 8.57
N LEU A 15 40.52 -12.60 7.99
CA LEU A 15 40.38 -12.43 6.54
C LEU A 15 41.09 -11.18 6.02
N ALA A 16 41.39 -10.19 6.89
CA ALA A 16 42.09 -8.98 6.49
C ALA A 16 43.61 -9.21 6.33
N THR A 17 44.19 -10.16 7.09
CA THR A 17 45.64 -10.38 7.14
C THR A 17 46.13 -11.54 6.27
N SER A 18 45.24 -12.19 5.49
CA SER A 18 45.55 -13.39 4.68
C SER A 18 46.27 -14.49 5.48
N SER A 19 46.00 -14.56 6.79
CA SER A 19 46.66 -15.49 7.71
C SER A 19 46.10 -16.91 7.55
N SER A 20 46.98 -17.91 7.63
CA SER A 20 46.58 -19.32 7.64
C SER A 20 45.79 -19.65 8.92
N ALA A 21 44.73 -20.44 8.80
CA ALA A 21 43.89 -20.83 9.94
C ALA A 21 44.70 -21.46 11.07
N ALA A 22 44.61 -20.88 12.27
CA ALA A 22 45.33 -21.31 13.47
C ALA A 22 44.39 -22.02 14.46
N PRO A 23 44.83 -23.08 15.16
CA PRO A 23 44.06 -23.68 16.23
C PRO A 23 43.93 -22.72 17.42
N ALA A 24 42.72 -22.56 17.92
CA ALA A 24 42.38 -21.67 19.03
C ALA A 24 41.28 -22.28 19.91
N ALA A 25 41.08 -21.70 21.08
CA ALA A 25 39.90 -21.86 21.91
C ALA A 25 39.06 -20.57 21.84
N ALA A 26 37.74 -20.70 21.77
CA ALA A 26 36.82 -19.57 21.80
C ALA A 26 36.12 -19.51 23.16
N VAL A 27 36.21 -18.37 23.84
CA VAL A 27 35.74 -18.18 25.21
C VAL A 27 34.76 -17.02 25.27
N PHE A 28 33.54 -17.30 25.70
CA PHE A 28 32.53 -16.30 26.02
C PHE A 28 32.67 -15.87 27.49
N SER A 29 32.79 -14.58 27.74
CA SER A 29 32.94 -14.02 29.09
C SER A 29 32.37 -12.61 29.15
N VAL A 30 32.14 -12.10 30.36
CA VAL A 30 31.81 -10.69 30.58
C VAL A 30 33.09 -9.90 30.88
N ASP A 31 33.27 -8.73 30.27
CA ASP A 31 34.39 -7.83 30.59
C ASP A 31 34.19 -7.07 31.91
N SER A 32 35.18 -6.26 32.30
CA SER A 32 35.13 -5.46 33.53
C SER A 32 34.03 -4.39 33.55
N SER A 33 33.44 -4.07 32.38
CA SER A 33 32.35 -3.11 32.22
C SER A 33 30.96 -3.77 32.26
N GLY A 34 30.90 -5.10 32.34
CA GLY A 34 29.64 -5.84 32.36
C GLY A 34 29.13 -6.23 30.97
N LYS A 35 29.93 -6.04 29.90
CA LYS A 35 29.52 -6.36 28.53
C LYS A 35 29.95 -7.77 28.10
N PRO A 36 29.14 -8.49 27.31
CA PRO A 36 29.50 -9.81 26.79
C PRO A 36 30.59 -9.70 25.71
N ARG A 37 31.67 -10.47 25.87
CA ARG A 37 32.82 -10.56 24.97
C ARG A 37 33.06 -11.98 24.49
N LEU A 38 33.47 -12.11 23.23
CA LEU A 38 33.98 -13.35 22.64
C LEU A 38 35.48 -13.21 22.39
N ARG A 39 36.29 -14.04 23.05
CA ARG A 39 37.75 -14.05 22.92
C ARG A 39 38.23 -15.32 22.25
N PHE A 40 39.12 -15.19 21.28
CA PHE A 40 39.85 -16.30 20.68
C PHE A 40 41.25 -16.36 21.28
N VAL A 41 41.62 -17.49 21.88
CA VAL A 41 42.89 -17.66 22.58
C VAL A 41 43.66 -18.81 21.96
N GLN A 42 44.95 -18.60 21.66
CA GLN A 42 45.81 -19.67 21.17
C GLN A 42 46.27 -20.54 22.34
N THR A 43 46.25 -21.87 22.16
CA THR A 43 46.71 -22.82 23.18
C THR A 43 48.18 -22.53 23.56
N GLY A 44 48.42 -22.10 24.79
CA GLY A 44 49.76 -21.79 25.32
C GLY A 44 50.17 -20.30 25.30
N SER A 45 49.30 -19.38 24.86
CA SER A 45 49.52 -17.93 24.94
C SER A 45 48.51 -17.27 25.89
N ALA A 46 48.95 -16.29 26.68
CA ALA A 46 48.09 -15.52 27.58
C ALA A 46 47.35 -14.36 26.87
N ALA A 47 47.80 -13.95 25.68
CA ALA A 47 47.19 -12.87 24.90
C ALA A 47 46.14 -13.42 23.91
N PRO A 48 44.95 -12.80 23.80
CA PRO A 48 43.94 -13.21 22.83
C PRO A 48 44.39 -12.90 21.39
N LEU A 49 44.07 -13.80 20.45
CA LEU A 49 44.22 -13.60 19.01
C LEU A 49 43.27 -12.52 18.50
N ALA A 50 42.06 -12.50 19.03
CA ALA A 50 41.06 -11.47 18.80
C ALA A 50 40.05 -11.43 19.95
N GLU A 51 39.48 -10.26 20.19
CA GLU A 51 38.42 -10.02 21.15
C GLU A 51 37.31 -9.24 20.46
N LEU A 52 36.09 -9.76 20.51
CA LEU A 52 34.92 -9.21 19.82
C LEU A 52 33.86 -8.77 20.82
N ASP A 53 33.25 -7.61 20.56
CA ASP A 53 32.05 -7.17 21.28
C ASP A 53 30.83 -7.91 20.72
N LEU A 54 30.12 -8.68 21.54
CA LEU A 54 28.94 -9.41 21.06
C LEU A 54 27.78 -8.48 20.67
N GLU A 55 27.74 -7.24 21.19
CA GLU A 55 26.71 -6.26 20.82
C GLU A 55 26.84 -5.83 19.36
N THR A 56 28.08 -5.59 18.89
CA THR A 56 28.38 -5.11 17.54
C THR A 56 28.85 -6.21 16.58
N THR A 57 28.96 -7.45 17.04
CA THR A 57 29.35 -8.60 16.21
C THR A 57 28.14 -9.37 15.69
N GLN A 58 28.21 -9.77 14.43
CA GLN A 58 27.25 -10.69 13.78
C GLN A 58 27.97 -11.95 13.31
N VAL A 59 27.27 -13.09 13.29
CA VAL A 59 27.81 -14.38 12.85
C VAL A 59 27.02 -14.92 11.66
N PHE A 60 27.71 -15.32 10.60
CA PHE A 60 27.15 -15.88 9.38
C PHE A 60 27.64 -17.30 9.16
N ARG A 61 26.76 -18.23 8.81
CA ARG A 61 27.18 -19.58 8.42
C ARG A 61 27.66 -19.57 6.97
N VAL A 62 28.93 -19.92 6.76
CA VAL A 62 29.56 -19.97 5.43
C VAL A 62 29.83 -21.40 4.96
N GLY A 63 29.67 -22.40 5.84
CA GLY A 63 29.82 -23.81 5.51
C GLY A 63 29.18 -24.74 6.55
N PRO A 64 29.24 -26.07 6.34
CA PRO A 64 28.66 -27.05 7.27
C PRO A 64 29.35 -27.05 8.65
N VAL A 65 30.60 -26.62 8.72
CA VAL A 65 31.42 -26.56 9.94
C VAL A 65 32.16 -25.22 10.06
N ASP A 66 31.74 -24.21 9.29
CA ASP A 66 32.40 -22.90 9.22
C ASP A 66 31.41 -21.76 9.47
N LEU A 67 31.82 -20.83 10.32
CA LEU A 67 31.13 -19.58 10.63
C LEU A 67 32.04 -18.37 10.30
N LEU A 68 31.42 -17.22 10.06
CA LEU A 68 32.06 -15.95 9.78
C LEU A 68 31.57 -14.93 10.80
N CYS A 69 32.45 -14.47 11.69
CA CYS A 69 32.16 -13.41 12.65
C CYS A 69 32.57 -12.06 12.06
N VAL A 70 31.65 -11.12 11.96
CA VAL A 70 31.92 -9.76 11.46
C VAL A 70 31.63 -8.77 12.58
N SER A 71 32.62 -7.99 12.98
CA SER A 71 32.52 -6.97 14.01
C SER A 71 32.72 -5.59 13.40
N GLU A 72 31.90 -4.63 13.82
CA GLU A 72 32.11 -3.22 13.52
C GLU A 72 32.97 -2.61 14.64
N GLU A 73 34.12 -2.03 14.28
CA GLU A 73 34.95 -1.25 15.21
C GLU A 73 34.98 0.22 14.78
N GLU A 74 34.84 1.13 15.75
CA GLU A 74 35.17 2.55 15.57
C GLU A 74 36.69 2.70 15.61
N SER A 75 37.29 3.20 14.52
CA SER A 75 38.72 3.46 14.50
C SER A 75 39.04 4.66 15.41
N GLY A 76 39.58 4.39 16.60
CA GLY A 76 40.13 5.41 17.50
C GLY A 76 41.38 6.05 16.90
N GLY A 77 41.19 7.07 16.05
CA GLY A 77 42.25 7.90 15.49
C GLY A 77 41.79 9.36 15.44
N ASN A 78 42.54 10.25 16.07
CA ASN A 78 42.24 11.68 16.10
C ASN A 78 42.12 12.28 14.67
N ALA A 79 41.03 13.04 14.48
CA ALA A 79 40.74 14.02 13.42
C ALA A 79 40.11 13.54 12.08
N THR A 80 38.83 13.91 11.95
CA THR A 80 38.09 14.40 10.75
C THR A 80 37.66 13.47 9.62
N ASP A 81 37.75 12.14 9.73
CA ASP A 81 36.97 11.23 8.86
C ASP A 81 36.67 9.91 9.60
N GLU A 82 35.45 9.76 10.12
CA GLU A 82 34.98 8.50 10.73
C GLU A 82 34.67 7.48 9.62
N LYS A 83 35.63 6.62 9.31
CA LYS A 83 35.39 5.39 8.54
C LYS A 83 35.18 4.23 9.49
N LEU A 84 33.94 3.72 9.57
CA LEU A 84 33.65 2.41 10.15
C LEU A 84 34.45 1.35 9.40
N CYS A 85 35.32 0.63 10.10
CA CYS A 85 36.06 -0.50 9.53
C CYS A 85 35.48 -1.80 10.10
N SER A 86 35.01 -2.67 9.21
CA SER A 86 34.48 -4.00 9.59
C SER A 86 35.63 -5.00 9.62
N LYS A 87 35.85 -5.68 10.75
CA LYS A 87 36.77 -6.84 10.83
C LYS A 87 35.98 -8.13 10.66
N ALA A 88 36.50 -9.06 9.86
CA ALA A 88 35.85 -10.33 9.58
C ALA A 88 36.78 -11.51 9.88
N PHE A 89 36.29 -12.45 10.68
CA PHE A 89 37.02 -13.62 11.15
C PHE A 89 36.28 -14.89 10.77
N LYS A 90 36.96 -15.84 10.13
CA LYS A 90 36.40 -17.16 9.87
C LYS A 90 36.75 -18.10 11.03
N VAL A 91 35.74 -18.81 11.53
CA VAL A 91 35.83 -19.79 12.62
C VAL A 91 35.36 -21.15 12.11
N GLY A 92 36.23 -22.15 12.16
CA GLY A 92 35.94 -23.52 11.76
C GLY A 92 35.88 -24.47 12.95
N PHE A 93 35.08 -25.52 12.81
CA PHE A 93 34.80 -26.53 13.84
C PHE A 93 35.07 -27.94 13.30
N LYS A 94 35.30 -28.93 14.18
CA LYS A 94 35.54 -30.32 13.74
C LYS A 94 34.25 -31.01 13.33
N THR A 95 33.16 -30.68 14.01
CA THR A 95 31.85 -31.30 13.76
C THR A 95 30.75 -30.26 13.54
N LYS A 96 29.67 -30.68 12.87
CA LYS A 96 28.48 -29.84 12.69
C LYS A 96 27.83 -29.49 14.04
N ASP A 97 27.94 -30.37 15.03
CA ASP A 97 27.34 -30.19 16.34
C ASP A 97 28.11 -29.17 17.18
N GLU A 98 29.44 -29.15 17.10
CA GLU A 98 30.27 -28.09 17.69
C GLU A 98 29.97 -26.72 17.07
N CYS A 99 29.85 -26.65 15.74
CA CYS A 99 29.49 -25.42 15.02
C CYS A 99 28.10 -24.90 15.43
N LYS A 100 27.12 -25.80 15.56
CA LYS A 100 25.78 -25.45 16.05
C LYS A 100 25.82 -24.99 17.50
N GLY A 101 26.51 -25.72 18.38
CA GLY A 101 26.65 -25.36 19.79
C GLY A 101 27.28 -23.98 19.97
N PHE A 102 28.28 -23.64 19.16
CA PHE A 102 28.89 -22.32 19.18
C PHE A 102 27.92 -21.21 18.75
N ALA A 103 27.18 -21.40 17.66
CA ALA A 103 26.20 -20.43 17.20
C ALA A 103 25.08 -20.20 18.22
N THR A 104 24.60 -21.27 18.88
CA THR A 104 23.62 -21.16 19.97
C THR A 104 24.19 -20.38 21.15
N ALA A 105 25.41 -20.70 21.59
CA ALA A 105 26.07 -19.98 22.67
C ALA A 105 26.27 -18.49 22.33
N PHE A 106 26.62 -18.16 21.08
CA PHE A 106 26.76 -16.78 20.63
C PHE A 106 25.47 -15.98 20.82
N GLU A 107 24.33 -16.52 20.39
CA GLU A 107 23.03 -15.85 20.54
C GLU A 107 22.56 -15.77 22.01
N GLU A 108 22.81 -16.80 22.81
CA GLU A 108 22.52 -16.76 24.26
C GLU A 108 23.29 -15.65 24.97
N TRP A 109 24.57 -15.51 24.65
CA TRP A 109 25.44 -14.50 25.25
C TRP A 109 25.14 -13.09 24.72
N LYS A 110 24.66 -12.96 23.46
CA LYS A 110 24.27 -11.68 22.87
C LYS A 110 22.94 -11.16 23.42
N ASN A 111 21.94 -12.01 23.59
CA ASN A 111 20.58 -11.60 23.96
C ASN A 111 20.30 -11.68 25.48
N GLY A 112 21.26 -12.17 26.27
CA GLY A 112 21.09 -12.44 27.70
C GLY A 112 20.26 -13.72 27.93
N ARG A 113 20.78 -14.65 28.74
CA ARG A 113 20.14 -15.95 29.01
C ARG A 113 18.79 -15.78 29.75
N SER A 114 17.70 -15.64 29.01
CA SER A 114 16.33 -15.73 29.52
C SER A 114 15.59 -16.91 28.89
N SER A 115 14.90 -17.66 29.74
CA SER A 115 14.10 -18.89 29.51
C SER A 115 14.87 -20.22 29.39
N LYS A 116 14.89 -20.95 30.52
CA LYS A 116 14.82 -22.41 30.53
C LYS A 116 13.37 -22.78 30.27
N ASP A 117 13.04 -23.16 29.05
CA ASP A 117 11.99 -24.15 28.79
C ASP A 117 12.34 -24.89 27.50
N GLY A 118 12.35 -26.22 27.59
CA GLY A 118 12.70 -27.09 26.50
C GLY A 118 11.68 -26.99 25.37
N ALA A 119 12.04 -26.29 24.30
CA ALA A 119 11.44 -26.49 22.99
C ALA A 119 12.43 -27.30 22.15
N SER A 120 12.03 -28.51 21.75
CA SER A 120 12.67 -29.17 20.63
C SER A 120 12.55 -28.25 19.42
N LEU A 121 13.67 -27.71 18.95
CA LEU A 121 13.71 -26.94 17.71
C LEU A 121 13.49 -27.92 16.55
N GLU A 122 12.30 -27.87 15.97
CA GLU A 122 12.05 -28.39 14.63
C GLU A 122 12.99 -27.69 13.64
N ASN A 123 13.43 -28.47 12.65
CA ASN A 123 14.47 -28.13 11.69
C ASN A 123 14.46 -26.66 11.19
N GLY A 124 15.59 -25.98 11.41
CA GLY A 124 16.16 -25.02 10.47
C GLY A 124 15.26 -23.88 9.99
N LEU A 125 14.97 -22.91 10.84
CA LEU A 125 14.65 -21.56 10.38
C LEU A 125 15.95 -20.76 10.29
N ILE A 126 16.43 -20.63 9.06
CA ILE A 126 17.18 -19.46 8.62
C ILE A 126 16.33 -18.26 9.06
N VAL A 127 16.82 -17.38 9.93
CA VAL A 127 16.22 -16.04 10.03
C VAL A 127 16.50 -15.41 8.68
N PRO A 128 15.50 -15.24 7.79
CA PRO A 128 15.75 -14.60 6.52
C PRO A 128 16.24 -13.19 6.87
N SER A 129 17.25 -12.68 6.15
CA SER A 129 17.45 -11.23 6.12
C SER A 129 16.09 -10.65 5.77
N LYS A 130 15.43 -9.97 6.71
CA LYS A 130 14.09 -9.41 6.46
C LYS A 130 14.23 -8.51 5.24
N SER A 131 13.45 -8.78 4.20
CA SER A 131 13.47 -7.94 3.01
C SER A 131 13.01 -6.53 3.36
N LYS A 132 13.34 -5.55 2.51
CA LYS A 132 12.86 -4.17 2.68
C LYS A 132 11.33 -4.10 2.82
N PHE A 133 10.60 -5.03 2.21
CA PHE A 133 9.16 -5.16 2.35
C PHE A 133 8.77 -5.69 3.75
N ASP A 134 9.36 -6.80 4.20
CA ASP A 134 9.03 -7.43 5.49
C ASP A 134 9.43 -6.61 6.72
N SER A 135 10.35 -5.65 6.57
CA SER A 135 10.70 -4.72 7.64
C SER A 135 9.67 -3.61 7.84
N LYS A 136 8.89 -3.28 6.79
CA LYS A 136 7.93 -2.16 6.79
C LYS A 136 6.50 -2.62 6.96
N ILE A 137 6.19 -3.80 6.44
CA ILE A 137 4.83 -4.30 6.36
C ILE A 137 4.57 -5.38 7.41
N GLU A 138 3.44 -5.25 8.10
CA GLU A 138 3.00 -6.29 9.03
C GLU A 138 2.73 -7.60 8.27
N ALA A 139 3.26 -8.71 8.80
CA ALA A 139 3.19 -10.03 8.14
C ALA A 139 1.76 -10.49 7.84
N THR A 140 0.80 -10.14 8.71
CA THR A 140 -0.64 -10.44 8.52
C THR A 140 -1.19 -9.67 7.32
N SER A 141 -0.89 -8.37 7.20
CA SER A 141 -1.28 -7.53 6.07
C SER A 141 -0.66 -8.06 4.78
N ALA A 142 0.65 -8.34 4.77
CA ALA A 142 1.34 -8.93 3.63
C ALA A 142 0.70 -10.24 3.16
N LYS A 143 0.41 -11.14 4.10
CA LYS A 143 -0.22 -12.44 3.80
C LYS A 143 -1.61 -12.26 3.19
N MET A 144 -2.43 -11.38 3.74
CA MET A 144 -3.76 -11.09 3.19
C MET A 144 -3.69 -10.47 1.80
N TYR A 145 -2.75 -9.53 1.59
CA TYR A 145 -2.50 -8.89 0.31
C TYR A 145 -2.13 -9.91 -0.79
N PHE A 146 -1.11 -10.73 -0.56
CA PHE A 146 -0.71 -11.73 -1.56
C PHE A 146 -1.76 -12.84 -1.73
N HIS A 147 -2.51 -13.18 -0.67
CA HIS A 147 -3.63 -14.11 -0.79
C HIS A 147 -4.73 -13.56 -1.70
N TYR A 148 -5.11 -12.29 -1.52
CA TYR A 148 -6.10 -11.60 -2.35
C TYR A 148 -5.67 -11.61 -3.83
N TYR A 149 -4.45 -11.14 -4.13
CA TYR A 149 -3.95 -11.07 -5.51
C TYR A 149 -3.65 -12.44 -6.14
N GLY A 150 -3.52 -13.49 -5.32
CA GLY A 150 -3.42 -14.88 -5.74
C GLY A 150 -4.73 -15.51 -6.24
N GLN A 151 -5.86 -14.81 -6.19
CA GLN A 151 -7.15 -15.32 -6.64
C GLN A 151 -7.51 -14.83 -8.06
N LEU A 152 -7.97 -15.76 -8.92
CA LEU A 152 -8.38 -15.44 -10.28
C LEU A 152 -9.55 -14.43 -10.35
N LEU A 153 -10.44 -14.44 -9.36
CA LEU A 153 -11.57 -13.50 -9.29
C LEU A 153 -11.08 -12.03 -9.28
N HIS A 154 -10.05 -11.74 -8.49
CA HIS A 154 -9.50 -10.39 -8.40
C HIS A 154 -8.72 -10.01 -9.65
N GLN A 155 -7.99 -10.94 -10.25
CA GLN A 155 -7.36 -10.74 -11.56
C GLN A 155 -8.39 -10.49 -12.67
N GLN A 156 -9.52 -11.21 -12.65
CA GLN A 156 -10.60 -11.01 -13.60
C GLN A 156 -11.20 -9.60 -13.48
N ASN A 157 -11.51 -9.14 -12.26
CA ASN A 157 -12.02 -7.78 -12.04
C ASN A 157 -11.08 -6.72 -12.65
N MET A 158 -9.79 -6.91 -12.43
CA MET A 158 -8.71 -6.07 -12.96
C MET A 158 -8.59 -6.11 -14.49
N LEU A 159 -8.81 -7.28 -15.11
CA LEU A 159 -8.75 -7.47 -16.57
C LEU A 159 -10.03 -7.00 -17.28
N GLN A 160 -11.17 -7.02 -16.60
CA GLN A 160 -12.46 -6.54 -17.13
C GLN A 160 -12.58 -5.02 -17.10
N ASP A 161 -11.69 -4.33 -16.38
CA ASP A 161 -11.50 -2.89 -16.55
C ASP A 161 -10.80 -2.61 -17.90
N PHE A 162 -11.61 -2.51 -18.95
CA PHE A 162 -11.13 -2.27 -20.31
C PHE A 162 -10.44 -0.92 -20.48
N VAL A 163 -10.75 0.08 -19.65
CA VAL A 163 -10.06 1.37 -19.69
C VAL A 163 -8.62 1.18 -19.20
N ARG A 164 -8.44 0.49 -18.07
CA ARG A 164 -7.12 0.11 -17.55
C ARG A 164 -6.36 -0.75 -18.55
N THR A 165 -6.86 -1.95 -18.85
CA THR A 165 -6.13 -2.94 -19.66
C THR A 165 -5.90 -2.44 -21.08
N GLY A 166 -6.89 -1.75 -21.67
CA GLY A 166 -6.79 -1.17 -23.00
C GLY A 166 -5.76 -0.02 -23.09
N THR A 167 -5.67 0.82 -22.06
CA THR A 167 -4.67 1.90 -22.05
C THR A 167 -3.25 1.37 -21.92
N TYR A 168 -3.03 0.35 -21.09
CA TYR A 168 -1.74 -0.35 -21.01
C TYR A 168 -1.37 -1.00 -22.34
N TYR A 169 -2.32 -1.70 -22.97
CA TYR A 169 -2.12 -2.28 -24.29
C TYR A 169 -1.71 -1.22 -25.32
N ALA A 170 -2.47 -0.12 -25.42
CA ALA A 170 -2.15 0.98 -26.34
C ALA A 170 -0.79 1.61 -26.04
N ALA A 171 -0.48 1.86 -24.76
CA ALA A 171 0.80 2.43 -24.34
C ALA A 171 1.99 1.59 -24.80
N VAL A 172 1.89 0.26 -24.69
CA VAL A 172 2.95 -0.67 -25.12
C VAL A 172 3.01 -0.80 -26.65
N LEU A 173 1.88 -1.08 -27.31
CA LEU A 173 1.86 -1.42 -28.73
C LEU A 173 2.10 -0.20 -29.63
N GLU A 174 1.64 0.98 -29.25
CA GLU A 174 1.88 2.20 -30.04
C GLU A 174 3.30 2.75 -29.83
N ASN A 175 3.97 2.36 -28.74
CA ASN A 175 5.38 2.62 -28.50
C ASN A 175 6.23 1.38 -28.78
N LYS A 176 5.85 0.55 -29.75
CA LYS A 176 6.56 -0.69 -30.10
C LYS A 176 8.08 -0.51 -30.22
N SER A 177 8.54 0.62 -30.75
CA SER A 177 9.97 0.95 -30.88
C SER A 177 10.74 0.96 -29.56
N ASP A 178 10.06 1.21 -28.44
CA ASP A 178 10.66 1.18 -27.11
C ASP A 178 10.85 -0.27 -26.64
N PHE A 179 9.99 -1.21 -27.05
CA PHE A 179 9.99 -2.60 -26.60
C PHE A 179 10.72 -3.56 -27.54
N GLU A 180 10.73 -3.30 -28.85
CA GLU A 180 11.26 -4.23 -29.86
C GLU A 180 12.75 -4.52 -29.64
N GLY A 181 13.09 -5.80 -29.48
CA GLY A 181 14.47 -6.23 -29.21
C GLY A 181 15.01 -5.87 -27.82
N ARG A 182 14.17 -5.37 -26.91
CA ARG A 182 14.56 -4.95 -25.55
C ARG A 182 14.27 -5.98 -24.46
N VAL A 183 14.96 -5.85 -23.34
CA VAL A 183 14.69 -6.59 -22.11
C VAL A 183 13.69 -5.82 -21.25
N VAL A 184 12.63 -6.50 -20.82
CA VAL A 184 11.54 -5.92 -20.03
C VAL A 184 11.43 -6.63 -18.69
N VAL A 185 11.16 -5.86 -17.63
CA VAL A 185 10.77 -6.39 -16.32
C VAL A 185 9.34 -5.97 -16.01
N ASP A 186 8.48 -6.93 -15.75
CA ASP A 186 7.09 -6.74 -15.32
C ASP A 186 6.98 -7.01 -13.81
N VAL A 187 6.77 -5.94 -13.03
CA VAL A 187 6.80 -5.98 -11.56
C VAL A 187 5.40 -6.18 -11.01
N GLY A 188 5.18 -7.25 -10.25
CA GLY A 188 3.84 -7.63 -9.80
C GLY A 188 2.99 -8.07 -10.99
N ALA A 189 3.53 -9.01 -11.79
CA ALA A 189 2.99 -9.38 -13.09
C ALA A 189 1.54 -9.91 -13.03
N GLY A 190 1.06 -10.34 -11.86
CA GLY A 190 -0.27 -10.91 -11.68
C GLY A 190 -0.49 -12.07 -12.65
N SER A 191 -1.53 -11.98 -13.47
CA SER A 191 -1.81 -12.95 -14.54
C SER A 191 -0.75 -13.01 -15.66
N GLY A 192 0.18 -12.07 -15.74
CA GLY A 192 1.19 -11.95 -16.80
C GLY A 192 0.71 -11.22 -18.06
N ILE A 193 -0.43 -10.51 -17.99
CA ILE A 193 -1.02 -9.84 -19.15
C ILE A 193 -0.12 -8.74 -19.74
N LEU A 194 0.55 -7.94 -18.89
CA LEU A 194 1.45 -6.88 -19.35
C LEU A 194 2.72 -7.47 -19.99
N SER A 195 3.23 -8.56 -19.41
CA SER A 195 4.30 -9.36 -20.01
C SER A 195 3.96 -9.87 -21.41
N LEU A 196 2.71 -10.32 -21.62
CA LEU A 196 2.25 -10.75 -22.95
C LEU A 196 2.16 -9.56 -23.93
N PHE A 197 1.74 -8.37 -23.49
CA PHE A 197 1.75 -7.18 -24.34
C PHE A 197 3.18 -6.76 -24.73
N ALA A 198 4.12 -6.79 -23.79
CA ALA A 198 5.53 -6.53 -24.08
C ALA A 198 6.11 -7.53 -25.09
N ALA A 199 5.79 -8.82 -24.95
CA ALA A 199 6.17 -9.85 -25.92
C ALA A 199 5.53 -9.62 -27.31
N GLN A 200 4.26 -9.20 -27.37
CA GLN A 200 3.57 -8.82 -28.61
C GLN A 200 4.23 -7.62 -29.30
N ALA A 201 4.72 -6.65 -28.53
CA ALA A 201 5.49 -5.52 -29.02
C ALA A 201 6.91 -5.90 -29.49
N GLY A 202 7.30 -7.18 -29.37
CA GLY A 202 8.55 -7.69 -29.90
C GLY A 202 9.72 -7.61 -28.92
N ALA A 203 9.46 -7.54 -27.60
CA ALA A 203 10.50 -7.68 -26.59
C ALA A 203 11.41 -8.88 -26.87
N LYS A 204 12.71 -8.70 -26.64
CA LYS A 204 13.72 -9.77 -26.71
C LYS A 204 13.45 -10.79 -25.61
N HIS A 205 13.23 -10.30 -24.39
CA HIS A 205 12.90 -11.12 -23.23
C HIS A 205 12.10 -10.32 -22.20
N VAL A 206 11.22 -10.99 -21.46
CA VAL A 206 10.42 -10.40 -20.38
C VAL A 206 10.61 -11.24 -19.11
N TYR A 207 11.03 -10.59 -18.02
CA TYR A 207 11.02 -11.18 -16.67
C TYR A 207 9.75 -10.74 -15.94
N ALA A 208 8.84 -11.68 -15.73
CA ALA A 208 7.57 -11.46 -15.06
C ALA A 208 7.71 -11.83 -13.57
N VAL A 209 7.88 -10.84 -12.70
CA VAL A 209 8.08 -11.04 -11.25
C VAL A 209 6.73 -10.98 -10.55
N GLU A 210 6.34 -12.06 -9.87
CA GLU A 210 5.06 -12.15 -9.15
C GLU A 210 5.26 -12.84 -7.80
N ALA A 211 4.85 -12.19 -6.72
CA ALA A 211 5.08 -12.70 -5.36
C ALA A 211 4.03 -13.70 -4.87
N SER A 212 2.79 -13.57 -5.36
CA SER A 212 1.67 -14.42 -4.95
C SER A 212 1.65 -15.77 -5.67
N GLU A 213 0.68 -16.61 -5.30
CA GLU A 213 0.37 -17.85 -6.00
C GLU A 213 -0.14 -17.62 -7.44
N MET A 214 -0.42 -16.37 -7.84
CA MET A 214 -0.78 -16.04 -9.22
C MET A 214 0.34 -16.36 -10.21
N ALA A 215 1.61 -16.43 -9.77
CA ALA A 215 2.74 -16.81 -10.61
C ALA A 215 2.51 -18.16 -11.33
N GLU A 216 1.86 -19.12 -10.68
CA GLU A 216 1.56 -20.43 -11.30
C GLU A 216 0.51 -20.30 -12.42
N TYR A 217 -0.49 -19.43 -12.24
CA TYR A 217 -1.50 -19.16 -13.25
C TYR A 217 -0.93 -18.33 -14.41
N ALA A 218 -0.04 -17.37 -14.11
CA ALA A 218 0.71 -16.64 -15.13
C ALA A 218 1.50 -17.59 -16.01
N GLN A 219 2.22 -18.54 -15.40
CA GLN A 219 2.96 -19.56 -16.13
C GLN A 219 2.04 -20.39 -17.04
N LYS A 220 0.86 -20.81 -16.55
CA LYS A 220 -0.14 -21.52 -17.35
C LYS A 220 -0.64 -20.69 -18.53
N LEU A 221 -0.99 -19.41 -18.32
CA LEU A 221 -1.46 -18.52 -19.37
C LEU A 221 -0.40 -18.26 -20.44
N ILE A 222 0.84 -18.01 -20.01
CA ILE A 222 2.00 -17.79 -20.88
C ILE A 222 2.31 -19.04 -21.71
N SER A 223 2.33 -20.22 -21.09
CA SER A 223 2.53 -21.50 -21.80
C SER A 223 1.40 -21.81 -22.79
N GLY A 224 0.17 -21.35 -22.52
CA GLY A 224 -0.95 -21.43 -23.46
C GLY A 224 -0.81 -20.52 -24.69
N ASN A 225 0.15 -19.60 -24.70
CA ASN A 225 0.43 -18.67 -25.80
C ASN A 225 1.87 -18.84 -26.31
N PRO A 226 2.23 -19.99 -26.90
CA PRO A 226 3.63 -20.38 -27.15
C PRO A 226 4.41 -19.43 -28.07
N SER A 227 3.75 -18.75 -29.02
CA SER A 227 4.39 -17.78 -29.91
C SER A 227 4.95 -16.56 -29.17
N LEU A 228 4.39 -16.24 -28.00
CA LEU A 228 4.81 -15.14 -27.14
C LEU A 228 5.62 -15.67 -25.94
N GLY A 229 5.15 -16.77 -25.35
CA GLY A 229 5.66 -17.28 -24.08
C GLY A 229 7.11 -17.78 -24.10
N GLN A 230 7.67 -18.11 -25.27
CA GLN A 230 9.09 -18.47 -25.40
C GLN A 230 10.04 -17.35 -24.96
N ARG A 231 9.55 -16.10 -24.89
CA ARG A 231 10.33 -14.92 -24.50
C ARG A 231 10.04 -14.45 -23.08
N ILE A 232 9.21 -15.15 -22.32
CA ILE A 232 8.76 -14.71 -21.00
C ILE A 232 9.19 -15.74 -19.95
N THR A 233 9.90 -15.28 -18.93
CA THR A 233 10.25 -16.08 -17.75
C THR A 233 9.46 -15.57 -16.56
N VAL A 234 8.64 -16.43 -15.94
CA VAL A 234 7.95 -16.10 -14.68
C VAL A 234 8.88 -16.39 -13.51
N ILE A 235 9.03 -15.41 -12.61
CA ILE A 235 9.86 -15.51 -11.42
C ILE A 235 8.96 -15.30 -10.21
N LYS A 236 8.72 -16.39 -9.46
CA LYS A 236 7.94 -16.34 -8.23
C LYS A 236 8.77 -15.75 -7.10
N GLY A 237 8.36 -14.61 -6.56
CA GLY A 237 9.02 -13.96 -5.43
C GLY A 237 8.77 -12.45 -5.35
N LYS A 238 9.17 -11.84 -4.23
CA LYS A 238 9.08 -10.39 -4.04
C LYS A 238 10.19 -9.69 -4.82
N VAL A 239 9.87 -8.54 -5.39
CA VAL A 239 10.83 -7.78 -6.22
C VAL A 239 12.04 -7.27 -5.42
N GLU A 240 11.94 -7.23 -4.10
CA GLU A 240 12.99 -6.90 -3.13
C GLU A 240 13.96 -8.06 -2.87
N GLU A 241 13.59 -9.29 -3.24
CA GLU A 241 14.29 -10.52 -2.86
C GLU A 241 14.83 -11.29 -4.07
N VAL A 242 14.16 -11.22 -5.22
CA VAL A 242 14.57 -11.93 -6.44
C VAL A 242 15.83 -11.31 -7.05
N GLU A 243 16.55 -12.09 -7.86
CA GLU A 243 17.67 -11.64 -8.68
C GLU A 243 17.38 -11.91 -10.16
N LEU A 244 17.80 -10.98 -11.03
CA LEU A 244 17.63 -11.08 -12.48
C LEU A 244 18.99 -11.24 -13.16
N PRO A 245 19.09 -12.03 -14.25
CA PRO A 245 20.37 -12.33 -14.89
C PRO A 245 20.93 -11.15 -15.70
N GLU A 246 20.11 -10.17 -16.08
CA GLU A 246 20.51 -8.94 -16.76
C GLU A 246 19.60 -7.77 -16.35
N LYS A 247 20.09 -6.53 -16.54
CA LYS A 247 19.30 -5.31 -16.34
C LYS A 247 18.31 -5.13 -17.51
N ALA A 248 17.22 -4.41 -17.26
CA ALA A 248 16.15 -4.14 -18.21
C ALA A 248 16.31 -2.78 -18.91
N ASP A 249 15.86 -2.70 -20.16
CA ASP A 249 15.67 -1.43 -20.86
C ASP A 249 14.33 -0.79 -20.48
N ILE A 250 13.32 -1.59 -20.13
CA ILE A 250 12.00 -1.14 -19.73
C ILE A 250 11.56 -1.85 -18.45
N LEU A 251 11.00 -1.07 -17.53
CA LEU A 251 10.30 -1.57 -16.36
C LEU A 251 8.82 -1.19 -16.45
N ILE A 252 7.97 -2.19 -16.57
CA ILE A 252 6.51 -2.06 -16.66
C ILE A 252 5.86 -2.60 -15.38
N SER A 253 4.81 -1.94 -14.91
CA SER A 253 4.02 -2.40 -13.78
C SER A 253 2.66 -1.72 -13.75
N GLU A 254 1.76 -2.25 -12.95
CA GLU A 254 0.55 -1.58 -12.50
C GLU A 254 0.58 -1.48 -10.97
N PRO A 255 1.27 -0.48 -10.42
CA PRO A 255 1.46 -0.33 -8.97
C PRO A 255 0.42 0.59 -8.31
N MET A 256 -0.65 0.98 -9.00
CA MET A 256 -1.57 2.02 -8.54
C MET A 256 -2.68 1.45 -7.67
N GLY A 257 -2.76 1.92 -6.43
CA GLY A 257 -3.92 1.69 -5.56
C GLY A 257 -4.91 2.85 -5.59
N THR A 258 -5.94 2.78 -4.75
CA THR A 258 -6.80 3.95 -4.43
C THR A 258 -5.95 5.17 -4.06
N LEU A 259 -6.30 6.36 -4.57
CA LEU A 259 -5.50 7.58 -4.43
C LEU A 259 -4.06 7.44 -4.96
N LEU A 260 -3.82 6.56 -5.95
CA LEU A 260 -2.51 6.22 -6.51
C LEU A 260 -1.58 5.44 -5.56
N VAL A 261 -1.57 5.78 -4.27
CA VAL A 261 -0.55 5.33 -3.30
C VAL A 261 -1.00 4.19 -2.38
N ASN A 262 -2.30 3.91 -2.26
CA ASN A 262 -2.76 2.82 -1.39
C ASN A 262 -2.10 1.49 -1.78
N GLU A 263 -2.00 0.56 -0.83
CA GLU A 263 -1.30 -0.72 -0.96
C GLU A 263 0.23 -0.62 -0.99
N ARG A 264 0.77 0.60 -1.10
CA ARG A 264 2.22 0.91 -1.03
C ARG A 264 3.07 0.18 -2.08
N MET A 265 2.46 -0.28 -3.18
CA MET A 265 3.17 -1.00 -4.26
C MET A 265 4.13 -0.10 -5.05
N LEU A 266 3.94 1.23 -5.02
CA LEU A 266 4.88 2.19 -5.60
C LEU A 266 6.29 2.10 -5.00
N GLU A 267 6.43 1.68 -3.73
CA GLU A 267 7.73 1.45 -3.10
C GLU A 267 8.48 0.32 -3.80
N SER A 268 7.80 -0.82 -3.99
CA SER A 268 8.33 -1.96 -4.76
C SER A 268 8.65 -1.57 -6.20
N TYR A 269 7.86 -0.69 -6.82
CA TYR A 269 8.11 -0.18 -8.18
C TYR A 269 9.40 0.66 -8.26
N ILE A 270 9.64 1.54 -7.29
CA ILE A 270 10.87 2.34 -7.20
C ILE A 270 12.07 1.45 -6.88
N ILE A 271 11.94 0.48 -5.95
CA ILE A 271 13.01 -0.50 -5.69
C ILE A 271 13.37 -1.24 -6.97
N ALA A 272 12.38 -1.68 -7.74
CA ALA A 272 12.60 -2.42 -8.97
C ALA A 272 13.32 -1.57 -10.03
N ARG A 273 13.00 -0.27 -10.14
CA ARG A 273 13.77 0.69 -10.95
C ARG A 273 15.25 0.67 -10.56
N ASP A 274 15.54 0.89 -9.28
CA ASP A 274 16.92 1.01 -8.80
C ASP A 274 17.70 -0.32 -8.95
N ARG A 275 17.02 -1.45 -8.74
CA ARG A 275 17.63 -2.78 -8.81
C ARG A 275 17.76 -3.31 -10.22
N PHE A 276 16.83 -3.04 -11.12
CA PHE A 276 16.74 -3.77 -12.39
C PHE A 276 16.77 -2.89 -13.63
N LEU A 277 16.48 -1.60 -13.56
CA LEU A 277 16.50 -0.73 -14.73
C LEU A 277 17.93 -0.29 -15.08
N THR A 278 18.22 -0.18 -16.37
CA THR A 278 19.44 0.49 -16.87
C THR A 278 19.34 2.01 -16.67
N PRO A 279 20.46 2.76 -16.62
CA PRO A 279 20.43 4.22 -16.45
C PRO A 279 19.66 4.97 -17.55
N SER A 280 19.59 4.42 -18.76
CA SER A 280 18.83 4.96 -19.90
C SER A 280 17.47 4.26 -20.09
N GLY A 281 17.07 3.42 -19.15
CA GLY A 281 15.85 2.65 -19.25
C GLY A 281 14.61 3.49 -19.04
N LYS A 282 13.46 2.97 -19.46
CA LYS A 282 12.16 3.64 -19.34
C LYS A 282 11.26 2.95 -18.34
N MET A 283 10.39 3.75 -17.71
CA MET A 283 9.36 3.27 -16.80
C MET A 283 7.98 3.46 -17.39
N PHE A 284 7.16 2.40 -17.33
CA PHE A 284 5.77 2.38 -17.77
C PHE A 284 4.88 1.94 -16.59
N PRO A 285 4.19 2.85 -15.90
CA PRO A 285 4.12 4.30 -16.11
C PRO A 285 5.39 5.07 -15.65
N THR A 286 5.58 6.26 -16.20
CA THR A 286 6.71 7.17 -15.92
C THR A 286 6.40 8.17 -14.82
N LEU A 287 5.19 8.73 -14.83
CA LEU A 287 4.73 9.73 -13.84
C LEU A 287 3.37 9.33 -13.31
N GLY A 288 3.09 9.71 -12.06
CA GLY A 288 1.75 9.74 -11.48
C GLY A 288 1.36 11.14 -11.05
N ARG A 289 0.08 11.49 -11.18
CA ARG A 289 -0.48 12.74 -10.69
C ARG A 289 -1.65 12.45 -9.78
N ILE A 290 -1.59 12.95 -8.55
CA ILE A 290 -2.75 12.99 -7.66
C ILE A 290 -3.45 14.32 -7.91
N HIS A 291 -4.66 14.26 -8.46
CA HIS A 291 -5.51 15.43 -8.66
C HIS A 291 -6.43 15.63 -7.45
N MET A 292 -6.69 16.87 -7.10
CA MET A 292 -7.46 17.26 -5.93
C MET A 292 -8.35 18.46 -6.25
N ALA A 293 -9.59 18.45 -5.77
CA ALA A 293 -10.51 19.58 -5.84
C ALA A 293 -11.50 19.56 -4.67
N PRO A 294 -11.88 20.70 -4.07
CA PRO A 294 -12.96 20.75 -3.10
C PRO A 294 -14.29 20.41 -3.78
N PHE A 295 -15.17 19.69 -3.08
CA PHE A 295 -16.50 19.33 -3.60
C PHE A 295 -17.63 19.78 -2.69
N SER A 296 -18.82 19.91 -3.26
CA SER A 296 -20.08 20.15 -2.55
C SER A 296 -21.07 19.03 -2.86
N ASP A 297 -21.32 18.14 -1.91
CA ASP A 297 -22.32 17.09 -1.99
C ASP A 297 -23.02 16.92 -0.63
N GLU A 298 -24.16 17.60 -0.48
CA GLU A 298 -24.97 17.54 0.76
C GLU A 298 -25.52 16.12 0.98
N TYR A 299 -25.88 15.41 -0.09
CA TYR A 299 -26.45 14.08 0.01
C TYR A 299 -25.45 13.10 0.61
N LEU A 300 -24.21 13.10 0.12
CA LEU A 300 -23.14 12.29 0.70
C LEU A 300 -22.89 12.66 2.17
N TYR A 301 -22.78 13.95 2.47
CA TYR A 301 -22.51 14.40 3.84
C TYR A 301 -23.59 13.90 4.81
N VAL A 302 -24.87 14.07 4.45
CA VAL A 302 -26.01 13.61 5.25
C VAL A 302 -26.01 12.08 5.35
N GLU A 303 -25.69 11.36 4.28
CA GLU A 303 -25.58 9.89 4.30
C GLU A 303 -24.53 9.41 5.31
N VAL A 304 -23.33 10.01 5.31
CA VAL A 304 -22.26 9.69 6.27
C VAL A 304 -22.66 10.07 7.69
N ALA A 305 -23.19 11.27 7.89
CA ALA A 305 -23.63 11.75 9.20
C ALA A 305 -24.76 10.88 9.79
N ASN A 306 -25.72 10.46 8.95
CA ASN A 306 -26.89 9.71 9.39
C ASN A 306 -26.57 8.28 9.82
N LYS A 307 -25.46 7.67 9.37
CA LYS A 307 -25.02 6.36 9.87
C LYS A 307 -24.87 6.36 11.40
N ALA A 308 -24.45 7.48 11.98
CA ALA A 308 -24.30 7.63 13.42
C ALA A 308 -25.63 7.65 14.18
N LEU A 309 -26.75 8.02 13.53
CA LEU A 309 -28.05 8.15 14.21
C LEU A 309 -28.55 6.84 14.80
N PHE A 310 -28.13 5.69 14.27
CA PHE A 310 -28.40 4.39 14.90
C PHE A 310 -27.97 4.36 16.37
N TRP A 311 -26.86 5.02 16.71
CA TRP A 311 -26.33 5.06 18.07
C TRP A 311 -27.04 6.06 18.98
N GLN A 312 -27.99 6.86 18.48
CA GLN A 312 -28.78 7.78 19.31
C GLN A 312 -29.97 7.11 20.03
N GLN A 313 -30.12 5.79 19.90
CA GLN A 313 -31.21 5.05 20.52
C GLN A 313 -30.99 4.89 22.03
N GLN A 314 -31.91 5.46 22.83
CA GLN A 314 -31.90 5.33 24.29
C GLN A 314 -32.43 3.98 24.80
N ASN A 315 -33.09 3.19 23.95
CA ASN A 315 -33.69 1.92 24.32
C ASN A 315 -33.64 0.90 23.16
N PHE A 316 -32.45 0.41 22.84
CA PHE A 316 -32.24 -0.71 21.93
C PHE A 316 -32.32 -2.02 22.73
N PHE A 317 -33.48 -2.68 22.71
CA PHE A 317 -33.76 -3.89 23.49
C PHE A 317 -33.43 -3.75 24.99
N GLY A 318 -33.72 -2.60 25.60
CA GLY A 318 -33.42 -2.31 27.01
C GLY A 318 -32.05 -1.68 27.27
N VAL A 319 -31.28 -1.36 26.22
CA VAL A 319 -29.92 -0.81 26.33
C VAL A 319 -29.85 0.59 25.70
N ASP A 320 -29.25 1.55 26.41
CA ASP A 320 -28.94 2.89 25.88
C ASP A 320 -27.63 2.85 25.08
N LEU A 321 -27.72 3.13 23.77
CA LEU A 321 -26.57 3.17 22.86
C LEU A 321 -25.91 4.55 22.74
N THR A 322 -26.55 5.60 23.27
CA THR A 322 -26.10 6.99 23.13
C THR A 322 -24.66 7.27 23.60
N PRO A 323 -24.10 6.57 24.62
CA PRO A 323 -22.70 6.76 24.99
C PRO A 323 -21.69 6.50 23.86
N LEU A 324 -22.05 5.71 22.84
CA LEU A 324 -21.18 5.39 21.71
C LEU A 324 -21.38 6.29 20.48
N HIS A 325 -22.39 7.17 20.48
CA HIS A 325 -22.71 8.02 19.33
C HIS A 325 -21.53 8.89 18.87
N GLY A 326 -20.81 9.53 19.81
CA GLY A 326 -19.66 10.39 19.47
C GLY A 326 -18.55 9.62 18.77
N SER A 327 -18.18 8.45 19.29
CA SER A 327 -17.16 7.57 18.70
C SER A 327 -17.58 7.05 17.34
N ALA A 328 -18.85 6.65 17.18
CA ALA A 328 -19.37 6.20 15.90
C ALA A 328 -19.38 7.32 14.85
N PHE A 329 -19.84 8.52 15.22
CA PHE A 329 -19.82 9.70 14.35
C PHE A 329 -18.40 10.00 13.86
N GLN A 330 -17.41 10.03 14.76
CA GLN A 330 -16.01 10.21 14.38
C GLN A 330 -15.50 9.08 13.46
N GLY A 331 -15.85 7.83 13.77
CA GLY A 331 -15.47 6.66 12.97
C GLY A 331 -15.98 6.74 11.53
N TYR A 332 -17.25 7.12 11.32
CA TYR A 332 -17.81 7.25 9.97
C TYR A 332 -17.15 8.35 9.15
N PHE A 333 -16.77 9.49 9.76
CA PHE A 333 -16.04 10.56 9.08
C PHE A 333 -14.54 10.27 8.89
N SER A 334 -13.98 9.27 9.59
CA SER A 334 -12.61 8.79 9.35
C SER A 334 -12.50 7.82 8.16
N GLN A 335 -13.61 7.42 7.53
CA GLN A 335 -13.58 6.59 6.33
C GLN A 335 -13.67 7.47 5.09
N PRO A 336 -12.64 7.48 4.22
CA PRO A 336 -12.78 8.13 2.93
C PRO A 336 -13.74 7.30 2.06
N VAL A 337 -14.46 7.96 1.17
CA VAL A 337 -15.50 7.35 0.33
C VAL A 337 -14.94 7.08 -1.05
N VAL A 338 -15.11 5.86 -1.57
CA VAL A 338 -14.71 5.49 -2.93
C VAL A 338 -15.95 5.29 -3.77
N ASP A 339 -16.17 6.17 -4.75
CA ASP A 339 -17.23 6.06 -5.74
C ASP A 339 -17.01 6.96 -6.96
N ALA A 340 -17.86 6.77 -7.97
CA ALA A 340 -17.98 7.69 -9.09
C ALA A 340 -18.95 8.82 -8.77
N PHE A 341 -18.60 10.05 -9.14
CA PHE A 341 -19.44 11.22 -8.91
C PHE A 341 -19.44 12.18 -10.11
N ASP A 342 -20.45 13.04 -10.16
CA ASP A 342 -20.59 14.03 -11.21
C ASP A 342 -19.57 15.18 -11.04
N PRO A 343 -18.72 15.47 -12.05
CA PRO A 343 -17.70 16.53 -11.94
C PRO A 343 -18.29 17.93 -11.66
N ARG A 344 -19.59 18.15 -11.88
CA ARG A 344 -20.28 19.41 -11.51
C ARG A 344 -20.35 19.65 -10.00
N LEU A 345 -20.10 18.63 -9.18
CA LEU A 345 -20.01 18.77 -7.73
C LEU A 345 -18.69 19.44 -7.27
N LEU A 346 -17.72 19.60 -8.17
CA LEU A 346 -16.47 20.28 -7.87
C LEU A 346 -16.68 21.79 -7.72
N VAL A 347 -16.09 22.38 -6.68
CA VAL A 347 -16.24 23.80 -6.32
C VAL A 347 -15.17 24.67 -7.00
N SER A 348 -14.08 24.06 -7.46
CA SER A 348 -13.00 24.72 -8.21
C SER A 348 -12.46 23.80 -9.30
N PRO A 349 -11.70 24.35 -10.28
CA PRO A 349 -10.80 23.54 -11.08
C PRO A 349 -9.84 22.75 -10.18
N PRO A 350 -9.44 21.54 -10.60
CA PRO A 350 -8.51 20.72 -9.83
C PRO A 350 -7.09 21.29 -9.88
N THR A 351 -6.34 21.02 -8.82
CA THR A 351 -4.88 21.08 -8.80
C THR A 351 -4.32 19.66 -8.78
N PHE A 352 -3.03 19.49 -9.00
CA PHE A 352 -2.39 18.17 -8.91
C PHE A 352 -1.00 18.22 -8.29
N HIS A 353 -0.63 17.11 -7.65
CA HIS A 353 0.71 16.82 -7.18
C HIS A 353 1.33 15.72 -8.04
N THR A 354 2.57 15.91 -8.52
CA THR A 354 3.22 14.97 -9.43
C THR A 354 4.25 14.14 -8.69
N LEU A 355 4.17 12.82 -8.86
CA LEU A 355 5.16 11.84 -8.45
C LEU A 355 5.94 11.41 -9.70
N ASP A 356 7.23 11.74 -9.75
CA ASP A 356 8.11 11.29 -10.84
C ASP A 356 8.80 9.99 -10.47
N PHE A 357 8.29 8.88 -11.00
CA PHE A 357 8.80 7.54 -10.69
C PHE A 357 10.22 7.33 -11.19
N THR A 358 10.74 8.16 -12.09
CA THR A 358 12.11 8.02 -12.63
C THR A 358 13.18 8.58 -11.70
N SER A 359 12.84 9.56 -10.86
CA SER A 359 13.80 10.26 -10.00
C SER A 359 13.51 10.17 -8.51
N MET A 360 12.25 9.95 -8.13
CA MET A 360 11.86 9.93 -6.72
C MET A 360 12.50 8.78 -5.96
N LYS A 361 12.72 8.95 -4.67
CA LYS A 361 13.21 7.89 -3.79
C LYS A 361 12.05 7.16 -3.13
N GLU A 362 12.34 5.95 -2.67
CA GLU A 362 11.38 5.15 -1.93
C GLU A 362 10.90 5.88 -0.67
N GLU A 363 11.82 6.57 0.02
CA GLU A 363 11.54 7.31 1.26
C GLU A 363 10.59 8.49 1.04
N ASP A 364 10.54 9.06 -0.18
CA ASP A 364 9.63 10.16 -0.52
C ASP A 364 8.16 9.71 -0.46
N LEU A 365 7.89 8.40 -0.49
CA LEU A 365 6.53 7.85 -0.36
C LEU A 365 6.10 7.67 1.10
N TYR A 366 6.98 7.74 2.09
CA TYR A 366 6.57 7.49 3.47
C TYR A 366 5.73 8.63 4.04
N GLU A 367 6.00 9.85 3.58
CA GLU A 367 5.30 11.06 4.00
C GLU A 367 5.11 11.98 2.79
N LEU A 368 3.87 12.14 2.33
CA LEU A 368 3.52 13.06 1.25
C LEU A 368 2.83 14.28 1.83
N ASP A 369 3.51 15.43 1.81
CA ASP A 369 2.96 16.70 2.25
C ASP A 369 2.58 17.60 1.06
N ILE A 370 1.28 17.70 0.79
CA ILE A 370 0.76 18.41 -0.38
C ILE A 370 0.03 19.69 0.06
N PRO A 371 0.57 20.89 -0.23
CA PRO A 371 -0.13 22.14 0.03
C PRO A 371 -1.31 22.30 -0.92
N LEU A 372 -2.43 22.79 -0.39
CA LEU A 372 -3.66 22.99 -1.13
C LEU A 372 -3.94 24.48 -1.28
N ASN A 373 -4.24 24.89 -2.52
CA ASN A 373 -4.72 26.24 -2.81
C ASN A 373 -5.71 26.19 -3.99
N PHE A 374 -6.94 26.61 -3.72
CA PHE A 374 -8.04 26.64 -4.67
C PHE A 374 -8.74 27.98 -4.66
N THR A 375 -9.35 28.35 -5.78
CA THR A 375 -10.29 29.48 -5.84
C THR A 375 -11.68 28.94 -6.13
N ALA A 376 -12.63 29.17 -5.23
CA ALA A 376 -14.01 28.75 -5.39
C ALA A 376 -14.64 29.46 -6.60
N THR A 377 -15.25 28.69 -7.50
CA THR A 377 -15.95 29.23 -8.67
C THR A 377 -17.41 29.57 -8.39
N VAL A 378 -17.96 28.99 -7.33
CA VAL A 378 -19.35 29.13 -6.92
C VAL A 378 -19.45 29.35 -5.41
N GLY A 379 -20.47 30.09 -4.98
CA GLY A 379 -20.80 30.19 -3.55
C GLY A 379 -21.54 28.94 -3.10
N THR A 380 -21.00 28.21 -2.13
CA THR A 380 -21.56 26.93 -1.68
C THR A 380 -21.01 26.48 -0.32
N ARG A 381 -21.54 25.37 0.20
CA ARG A 381 -20.98 24.61 1.32
C ARG A 381 -20.03 23.53 0.80
N VAL A 382 -18.74 23.66 1.11
CA VAL A 382 -17.68 22.69 0.78
C VAL A 382 -17.72 21.55 1.78
N HIS A 383 -17.96 20.35 1.30
CA HIS A 383 -18.13 19.14 2.11
C HIS A 383 -16.84 18.35 2.30
N GLY A 384 -15.81 18.62 1.51
CA GLY A 384 -14.56 17.88 1.59
C GLY A 384 -13.66 18.08 0.38
N LEU A 385 -12.70 17.18 0.23
CA LEU A 385 -11.76 17.12 -0.89
C LEU A 385 -12.00 15.84 -1.70
N ALA A 386 -12.19 16.00 -3.01
CA ALA A 386 -12.24 14.90 -3.95
C ALA A 386 -10.86 14.72 -4.57
N CYS A 387 -10.44 13.47 -4.72
CA CYS A 387 -9.14 13.10 -5.25
C CYS A 387 -9.27 11.98 -6.28
N TRP A 388 -8.43 12.03 -7.29
CA TRP A 388 -8.27 10.99 -8.31
C TRP A 388 -6.83 11.01 -8.80
N PHE A 389 -6.48 10.14 -9.73
CA PHE A 389 -5.14 10.12 -10.29
C PHE A 389 -5.09 9.89 -11.80
N ASP A 390 -4.00 10.37 -12.38
CA ASP A 390 -3.61 10.07 -13.74
C ASP A 390 -2.19 9.48 -13.73
N VAL A 391 -1.88 8.56 -14.64
CA VAL A 391 -0.52 8.09 -14.88
C VAL A 391 -0.12 8.26 -16.33
N LEU A 392 1.13 8.69 -16.56
CA LEU A 392 1.70 8.91 -17.88
C LEU A 392 2.60 7.76 -18.28
N PHE A 393 2.38 7.19 -19.45
CA PHE A 393 3.33 6.35 -20.18
C PHE A 393 4.07 7.23 -21.18
N ASN A 394 5.30 7.64 -20.83
CA ASN A 394 6.10 8.58 -21.63
C ASN A 394 6.92 7.84 -22.72
N GLY A 395 6.21 7.24 -23.67
CA GLY A 395 6.81 6.52 -24.78
C GLY A 395 7.48 7.42 -25.81
N SER A 396 8.42 6.87 -26.60
CA SER A 396 9.19 7.64 -27.59
C SER A 396 8.35 8.06 -28.79
N THR A 397 7.32 7.29 -29.11
CA THR A 397 6.45 7.55 -30.29
C THR A 397 5.25 8.38 -29.87
N VAL A 398 4.57 7.98 -28.80
CA VAL A 398 3.38 8.65 -28.27
C VAL A 398 3.36 8.66 -26.74
N GLN A 399 2.87 9.76 -26.18
CA GLN A 399 2.53 9.85 -24.77
C GLN A 399 1.09 9.35 -24.55
N ARG A 400 0.90 8.44 -23.60
CA ARG A 400 -0.43 7.94 -23.21
C ARG A 400 -0.71 8.23 -21.75
N TRP A 401 -1.93 8.68 -21.47
CA TRP A 401 -2.43 8.92 -20.12
C TRP A 401 -3.52 7.91 -19.80
N LEU A 402 -3.40 7.24 -18.66
CA LEU A 402 -4.52 6.57 -18.01
C LEU A 402 -5.05 7.53 -16.95
N THR A 403 -6.32 7.90 -17.07
CA THR A 403 -6.98 8.84 -16.14
C THR A 403 -8.09 8.16 -15.36
N THR A 404 -8.23 8.51 -14.09
CA THR A 404 -9.36 8.13 -13.23
C THR A 404 -10.24 9.34 -12.89
N ALA A 405 -10.15 10.42 -13.67
CA ALA A 405 -10.87 11.66 -13.42
C ALA A 405 -12.41 11.48 -13.42
N PRO A 406 -13.15 12.21 -12.58
CA PRO A 406 -14.60 12.21 -12.63
C PRO A 406 -15.09 12.73 -14.01
N GLY A 407 -16.09 12.07 -14.58
CA GLY A 407 -16.60 12.37 -15.92
C GLY A 407 -15.87 11.64 -17.07
N SER A 408 -14.70 11.04 -16.82
CA SER A 408 -14.10 10.07 -17.73
C SER A 408 -14.78 8.69 -17.58
N PRO A 409 -14.61 7.77 -18.55
CA PRO A 409 -15.05 6.39 -18.40
C PRO A 409 -14.56 5.79 -17.08
N THR A 410 -15.48 5.23 -16.30
CA THR A 410 -15.19 4.74 -14.94
C THR A 410 -14.23 3.55 -14.98
N THR A 411 -13.20 3.63 -14.14
CA THR A 411 -12.27 2.53 -13.84
C THR A 411 -12.66 1.89 -12.50
N HIS A 412 -12.11 0.72 -12.19
CA HIS A 412 -12.36 0.04 -10.92
C HIS A 412 -11.82 0.80 -9.69
N TRP A 413 -10.90 1.75 -9.87
CA TRP A 413 -10.40 2.63 -8.81
C TRP A 413 -11.41 3.69 -8.37
N TYR A 414 -12.38 4.03 -9.24
CA TYR A 414 -13.29 5.16 -9.04
C TYR A 414 -12.53 6.45 -8.65
N GLN A 415 -13.12 7.28 -7.80
CA GLN A 415 -12.48 8.44 -7.18
C GLN A 415 -12.58 8.33 -5.65
N LEU A 416 -11.71 9.03 -4.94
CA LEU A 416 -11.72 9.13 -3.48
C LEU A 416 -12.34 10.47 -3.05
N ARG A 417 -13.22 10.45 -2.05
CA ARG A 417 -13.79 11.66 -1.43
C ARG A 417 -13.56 11.64 0.08
N CYS A 418 -12.77 12.60 0.56
CA CYS A 418 -12.53 12.82 1.98
C CYS A 418 -13.58 13.81 2.51
N VAL A 419 -14.60 13.30 3.21
CA VAL A 419 -15.68 14.11 3.77
C VAL A 419 -15.22 14.75 5.08
N LEU A 420 -15.39 16.05 5.23
CA LEU A 420 -15.08 16.78 6.45
C LEU A 420 -16.25 16.75 7.42
N GLN A 421 -15.95 16.57 8.70
CA GLN A 421 -16.96 16.60 9.77
C GLN A 421 -17.68 17.94 9.85
N GLN A 422 -16.92 19.04 9.69
CA GLN A 422 -17.44 20.41 9.65
C GLN A 422 -17.26 20.99 8.23
N PRO A 423 -18.33 21.12 7.44
CA PRO A 423 -18.25 21.73 6.11
C PRO A 423 -17.86 23.21 6.16
N LEU A 424 -17.20 23.71 5.10
CA LEU A 424 -16.81 25.11 4.97
C LEU A 424 -17.81 25.90 4.13
N TYR A 425 -18.05 27.17 4.43
CA TYR A 425 -18.86 28.05 3.58
C TYR A 425 -17.95 28.96 2.78
N VAL A 426 -18.16 29.03 1.47
CA VAL A 426 -17.36 29.85 0.56
C VAL A 426 -18.25 30.66 -0.36
N MET A 427 -17.75 31.83 -0.77
CA MET A 427 -18.30 32.63 -1.87
C MET A 427 -17.48 32.42 -3.15
N ALA A 428 -18.09 32.69 -4.31
CA ALA A 428 -17.36 32.71 -5.57
C ALA A 428 -16.20 33.73 -5.52
N GLY A 429 -15.02 33.34 -6.03
CA GLY A 429 -13.78 34.11 -5.99
C GLY A 429 -12.98 33.96 -4.70
N GLN A 430 -13.49 33.23 -3.70
CA GLN A 430 -12.81 33.06 -2.42
C GLN A 430 -11.72 31.98 -2.48
N GLN A 431 -10.59 32.23 -1.80
CA GLN A 431 -9.54 31.23 -1.66
C GLN A 431 -9.88 30.18 -0.59
N ILE A 432 -9.59 28.93 -0.91
CA ILE A 432 -9.60 27.78 -0.01
C ILE A 432 -8.16 27.26 0.03
N THR A 433 -7.53 27.35 1.19
CA THR A 433 -6.14 26.91 1.41
C THR A 433 -6.09 25.75 2.36
N GLY A 434 -5.03 24.94 2.33
CA GLY A 434 -4.98 23.78 3.21
C GLY A 434 -3.76 22.92 2.99
N ARG A 435 -3.86 21.69 3.49
CA ARG A 435 -2.82 20.67 3.40
C ARG A 435 -3.47 19.29 3.31
N LEU A 436 -3.04 18.47 2.35
CA LEU A 436 -3.30 17.04 2.29
C LEU A 436 -2.00 16.34 2.65
N HIS A 437 -1.98 15.70 3.82
CA HIS A 437 -0.79 15.07 4.35
C HIS A 437 -1.03 13.56 4.51
N LEU A 438 -0.25 12.74 3.82
CA LEU A 438 -0.39 11.28 3.81
C LEU A 438 0.81 10.67 4.54
N VAL A 439 0.56 9.86 5.56
CA VAL A 439 1.61 9.17 6.33
C VAL A 439 1.45 7.66 6.18
N ALA A 440 2.47 7.01 5.63
CA ALA A 440 2.48 5.57 5.41
C ALA A 440 2.55 4.81 6.75
N HIS A 441 1.87 3.68 6.83
CA HIS A 441 1.93 2.80 8.01
C HIS A 441 2.05 1.31 7.61
N SER A 442 2.31 0.47 8.60
CA SER A 442 2.70 -0.95 8.42
C SER A 442 1.58 -1.85 7.90
N ALA A 443 0.33 -1.40 7.91
CA ALA A 443 -0.80 -2.12 7.33
C ALA A 443 -0.93 -1.91 5.80
N GLN A 444 0.17 -1.59 5.10
CA GLN A 444 0.20 -1.35 3.65
C GLN A 444 -0.75 -0.25 3.18
N SER A 445 -0.83 0.87 3.91
CA SER A 445 -1.69 1.99 3.54
C SER A 445 -1.20 3.29 4.17
N TYR A 446 -2.03 4.32 4.10
CA TYR A 446 -1.78 5.68 4.57
C TYR A 446 -2.87 6.16 5.51
N THR A 447 -2.45 6.90 6.54
CA THR A 447 -3.33 7.80 7.27
C THR A 447 -3.34 9.15 6.57
N ILE A 448 -4.53 9.67 6.30
CA ILE A 448 -4.76 10.95 5.63
C ILE A 448 -5.09 12.01 6.67
N TYR A 449 -4.29 13.07 6.72
CA TYR A 449 -4.56 14.29 7.47
C TYR A 449 -4.93 15.40 6.50
N LEU A 450 -6.20 15.77 6.47
CA LEU A 450 -6.73 16.84 5.63
C LEU A 450 -7.00 18.07 6.48
N THR A 451 -6.53 19.23 6.03
CA THR A 451 -6.94 20.54 6.55
C THR A 451 -7.38 21.41 5.39
N LEU A 452 -8.56 22.01 5.50
CA LEU A 452 -9.03 23.07 4.61
C LEU A 452 -9.42 24.30 5.43
N SER A 453 -9.07 25.47 4.93
CA SER A 453 -9.31 26.76 5.57
C SER A 453 -9.77 27.79 4.56
N THR A 454 -10.67 28.68 4.97
CA THR A 454 -11.10 29.83 4.20
C THR A 454 -11.44 30.99 5.13
N LYS A 455 -11.43 32.23 4.63
CA LYS A 455 -11.83 33.40 5.45
C LYS A 455 -13.34 33.36 5.73
N MET A 456 -13.79 33.79 6.89
CA MET A 456 -15.24 33.92 7.12
C MET A 456 -15.84 35.06 6.28
N TRP A 457 -17.10 34.88 5.84
CA TRP A 457 -17.89 35.90 5.14
C TRP A 457 -19.23 36.11 5.87
N GLY A 458 -19.57 37.37 6.21
CA GLY A 458 -20.84 37.70 6.91
C GLY A 458 -20.85 39.06 7.62
N VAL A 459 -22.01 39.49 8.13
CA VAL A 459 -22.17 40.74 8.88
C VAL A 459 -21.38 40.64 10.19
N GLY A 460 -20.38 41.51 10.37
CA GLY A 460 -19.37 41.43 11.44
C GLY A 460 -17.98 40.99 10.96
N ALA A 461 -17.83 40.57 9.70
CA ALA A 461 -16.54 40.21 9.08
C ALA A 461 -15.70 41.41 8.61
N GLU A 462 -16.10 42.65 8.94
CA GLU A 462 -15.31 43.86 8.67
C GLU A 462 -13.98 43.91 9.45
N GLN A 463 -13.73 42.97 10.37
CA GLN A 463 -12.40 42.69 10.90
C GLN A 463 -11.82 41.47 10.18
N GLY A 464 -11.32 41.69 8.97
CA GLY A 464 -10.75 40.65 8.11
C GLY A 464 -9.67 39.83 8.82
N GLY A 465 -9.97 38.57 9.16
CA GLY A 465 -8.97 37.69 9.78
C GLY A 465 -9.46 36.34 10.31
N VAL A 466 -10.76 36.16 10.61
CA VAL A 466 -11.23 34.88 11.15
C VAL A 466 -11.25 33.82 10.06
N LEU A 467 -10.50 32.74 10.27
CA LEU A 467 -10.47 31.57 9.38
C LEU A 467 -11.51 30.55 9.84
N GLN A 468 -12.37 30.12 8.92
CA GLN A 468 -13.09 28.87 9.07
C GLN A 468 -12.14 27.75 8.66
N THR A 469 -11.77 26.90 9.61
CA THR A 469 -10.87 25.76 9.38
C THR A 469 -11.58 24.48 9.75
N SER A 470 -11.40 23.47 8.91
CA SER A 470 -11.90 22.12 9.14
C SER A 470 -10.80 21.12 8.88
N THR A 471 -10.69 20.15 9.77
CA THR A 471 -9.67 19.09 9.72
C THR A 471 -10.31 17.73 9.74
N GLY A 472 -9.66 16.75 9.12
CA GLY A 472 -10.07 15.36 9.10
C GLY A 472 -8.85 14.45 9.22
N LYS A 473 -8.98 13.41 10.04
CA LYS A 473 -8.07 12.25 10.05
C LYS A 473 -8.84 11.07 9.45
N LEU A 474 -8.39 10.57 8.31
CA LEU A 474 -9.02 9.46 7.61
C LEU A 474 -8.05 8.30 7.43
N GLU A 475 -8.55 7.07 7.43
CA GLU A 475 -7.72 5.86 7.24
C GLU A 475 -7.99 5.29 5.85
N LEU A 476 -6.97 5.24 4.99
CA LEU A 476 -7.11 4.81 3.59
C LEU A 476 -7.20 3.29 3.44
N LYS A 477 -6.85 2.51 4.48
CA LYS A 477 -6.81 1.04 4.41
C LYS A 477 -8.17 0.42 4.14
N GLU A 478 -9.22 0.96 4.77
CA GLU A 478 -10.58 0.44 4.70
C GLU A 478 -11.56 1.55 4.30
N PRO A 479 -11.51 2.02 3.04
CA PRO A 479 -12.40 3.05 2.57
C PRO A 479 -13.83 2.52 2.45
N TYR A 480 -14.80 3.42 2.53
CA TYR A 480 -16.20 3.09 2.29
C TYR A 480 -16.48 3.08 0.78
N TYR A 481 -16.58 1.89 0.19
CA TYR A 481 -16.99 1.72 -1.20
C TYR A 481 -18.49 1.97 -1.37
N ARG A 482 -18.84 3.10 -1.98
CA ARG A 482 -20.22 3.54 -2.18
C ARG A 482 -20.64 3.24 -3.62
N LEU A 483 -20.95 1.97 -3.89
CA LEU A 483 -21.49 1.56 -5.18
C LEU A 483 -22.94 2.00 -5.27
N SER A 484 -23.22 3.07 -6.02
CA SER A 484 -24.59 3.39 -6.39
C SER A 484 -25.14 2.23 -7.22
N GLN A 485 -26.16 1.53 -6.70
CA GLN A 485 -27.00 0.73 -7.59
C GLN A 485 -27.57 1.71 -8.62
N PRO A 486 -27.57 1.41 -9.93
CA PRO A 486 -28.43 2.15 -10.83
C PRO A 486 -29.84 2.03 -10.26
N GLN A 487 -30.43 3.16 -9.85
CA GLN A 487 -31.84 3.18 -9.50
C GLN A 487 -32.59 2.68 -10.73
N SER A 488 -33.15 1.48 -10.65
CA SER A 488 -34.12 1.00 -11.61
C SER A 488 -35.27 1.99 -11.54
N TYR A 489 -35.37 2.86 -12.55
CA TYR A 489 -36.64 3.52 -12.85
C TYR A 489 -37.60 2.39 -13.18
N GLY A 490 -38.39 1.98 -12.18
CA GLY A 490 -39.47 1.04 -12.34
C GLY A 490 -40.43 1.60 -13.38
N ALA A 491 -40.39 1.01 -14.56
CA ALA A 491 -41.47 1.14 -15.52
C ALA A 491 -42.74 0.59 -14.86
N SER A 492 -43.74 1.46 -14.72
CA SER A 492 -45.16 1.17 -14.59
C SER A 492 -45.57 0.11 -13.54
N ASP A 493 -46.11 0.60 -12.41
CA ASP A 493 -47.26 -0.06 -11.79
C ASP A 493 -48.34 0.99 -11.50
N GLN A 494 -49.24 1.15 -12.48
CA GLN A 494 -50.60 1.56 -12.20
C GLN A 494 -51.29 0.39 -11.48
N GLN A 495 -51.46 0.48 -10.16
CA GLN A 495 -52.57 -0.20 -9.49
C GLN A 495 -53.12 0.66 -8.34
N GLN A 496 -54.41 0.93 -8.45
CA GLN A 496 -55.21 1.73 -7.55
C GLN A 496 -55.39 1.08 -6.17
N GLN A 497 -55.22 1.91 -5.14
CA GLN A 497 -56.03 2.09 -3.93
C GLN A 497 -56.41 0.88 -3.07
N THR A 498 -56.07 0.97 -1.77
CA THR A 498 -57.10 1.25 -0.75
C THR A 498 -56.49 1.83 0.53
N VAL A 499 -56.85 3.07 0.86
CA VAL A 499 -56.58 3.71 2.16
C VAL A 499 -57.85 3.56 2.99
N GLN A 500 -57.76 2.86 4.13
CA GLN A 500 -58.79 2.91 5.17
C GLN A 500 -58.55 4.17 6.03
N THR A 501 -59.51 5.08 6.03
CA THR A 501 -59.60 6.19 6.99
C THR A 501 -60.90 6.04 7.77
N GLN A 502 -60.80 5.85 9.09
CA GLN A 502 -61.94 5.93 10.00
C GLN A 502 -62.21 7.40 10.33
N SER A 503 -63.44 7.87 10.12
CA SER A 503 -64.02 8.97 10.90
C SER A 503 -65.54 8.82 10.95
N MET A 504 -66.10 8.97 12.15
CA MET A 504 -67.52 8.88 12.49
C MET A 504 -68.29 10.17 12.11
N PRO A 505 -69.65 10.14 12.05
CA PRO A 505 -70.42 10.87 11.05
C PRO A 505 -71.11 12.14 11.58
N PRO A 506 -71.66 12.97 10.68
CA PRO A 506 -72.87 13.72 10.99
C PRO A 506 -74.04 13.36 10.06
N GLN A 507 -75.22 13.46 10.66
CA GLN A 507 -76.55 13.23 10.10
C GLN A 507 -76.84 14.07 8.85
N SER A 508 -77.55 13.51 7.88
CA SER A 508 -78.40 14.32 7.00
C SER A 508 -79.72 13.60 6.69
N LYS A 509 -80.79 14.39 6.76
CA LYS A 509 -82.18 14.02 6.50
C LYS A 509 -82.45 13.98 5.00
N HIS A 510 -83.44 13.17 4.65
CA HIS A 510 -84.28 13.19 3.45
C HIS A 510 -83.68 12.69 2.12
N GLN A 511 -84.17 11.51 1.71
CA GLN A 511 -84.62 11.28 0.33
C GLN A 511 -86.00 10.62 0.36
N ASN A 512 -86.84 11.04 -0.58
CA ASN A 512 -88.07 10.36 -0.94
C ASN A 512 -88.16 10.36 -2.47
N LEU A 513 -88.77 9.28 -3.00
CA LEU A 513 -89.30 9.04 -4.35
C LEU A 513 -88.45 8.27 -5.37
N GLN A 514 -88.89 7.02 -5.55
CA GLN A 514 -89.32 6.36 -6.81
C GLN A 514 -88.35 6.43 -8.01
N GLY A 515 -87.87 5.31 -8.56
CA GLY A 515 -88.66 4.26 -9.20
C GLY A 515 -88.11 4.05 -10.63
N PRO A 516 -88.34 2.88 -11.26
CA PRO A 516 -87.29 2.13 -11.96
C PRO A 516 -87.47 2.09 -13.49
N ALA A 517 -86.48 1.58 -14.23
CA ALA A 517 -86.64 0.49 -15.22
C ALA A 517 -85.54 0.37 -16.31
N LEU A 518 -85.13 -0.90 -16.48
CA LEU A 518 -84.93 -1.66 -17.74
C LEU A 518 -83.70 -1.46 -18.67
N VAL A 519 -83.02 -2.61 -18.84
CA VAL A 519 -82.60 -3.30 -20.09
C VAL A 519 -81.40 -2.73 -20.87
N SER A 520 -80.24 -3.39 -20.87
CA SER A 520 -79.79 -4.62 -21.59
C SER A 520 -79.31 -4.38 -23.03
N LEU A 521 -78.29 -5.18 -23.39
CA LEU A 521 -77.76 -5.55 -24.73
C LEU A 521 -76.48 -4.87 -25.25
N LEU A 522 -75.41 -5.67 -25.14
CA LEU A 522 -74.60 -6.23 -26.24
C LEU A 522 -73.88 -5.31 -27.24
N SER A 523 -72.55 -5.47 -27.19
CA SER A 523 -71.66 -5.99 -28.26
C SER A 523 -71.04 -5.03 -29.29
N HIS A 524 -69.72 -5.29 -29.44
CA HIS A 524 -68.83 -5.02 -30.58
C HIS A 524 -68.53 -3.56 -30.96
N LYS A 525 -67.33 -3.09 -30.62
CA LYS A 525 -66.10 -3.36 -31.38
C LYS A 525 -64.86 -3.07 -30.55
#